data_AF-A0A1H6WWM0-F1
#
_entry.id   AF-A0A1H6WWM0-F1
#
_cell.length_a   1.000
_cell.length_b   1.000
_cell.length_c   1.000
_cell.angle_alpha   90.00
_cell.angle_beta   90.00
_cell.angle_gamma   90.00
#
_symmetry.space_group_name_H-M   'P 1'
#
loop_
_entity.id
_entity.type
_entity.pdbx_description
1 polymer ?
#
loop_
_entity_poly.entity_id
_entity_poly.type
_entity_poly.pdbx_seq_one_letter_code
_entity_poly.pdbx_strand_id
1 'polypeptide(L)'
;MLGVLLGVGLTSFVNWKLKSKEAHLRILEKIFDKRLQAHEEVLEISRLLRTTVSTKSADEGDNVITYPVIISSREEFDQFIRRFYELVNYNTHWLDIEVFRELNFIQDYIANVDILLKESNDDSFKEVALIIKSDIIDLAASLEEITMTFFDKDIYAIKIKTKKQHHKYKRTQTIKRLHSTELFKNWSEIEEKAEHNRADGRRS
;
A
#
# COMPACT_ATOMS: atom_id res chain seq x y z
N MET A 1 43.93 41.53 26.69
CA MET A 1 43.31 41.65 25.34
C MET A 1 43.47 40.38 24.51
N LEU A 2 44.68 39.83 24.36
CA LEU A 2 44.93 38.56 23.64
C LEU A 2 44.09 37.36 24.15
N GLY A 3 43.95 37.19 25.47
CA GLY A 3 43.11 36.13 26.04
C GLY A 3 41.61 36.29 25.76
N VAL A 4 41.12 37.52 25.62
CA VAL A 4 39.71 37.81 25.28
C VAL A 4 39.44 37.49 23.81
N LEU A 5 40.36 37.86 22.91
CA LEU A 5 40.25 37.54 21.49
C LEU A 5 40.29 36.03 21.22
N LEU A 6 41.18 35.29 21.92
CA LEU A 6 41.23 33.83 21.84
C LEU A 6 39.97 33.17 22.43
N GLY A 7 39.46 33.67 23.56
CA GLY A 7 38.22 33.20 24.18
C GLY A 7 36.99 33.42 23.29
N VAL A 8 36.88 34.59 22.65
CA VAL A 8 35.79 34.91 21.71
C VAL A 8 35.88 34.03 20.46
N GLY A 9 37.08 33.79 19.92
CA GLY A 9 37.29 32.90 18.77
C GLY A 9 36.89 31.45 19.07
N LEU A 10 37.35 30.89 20.19
CA LEU A 10 37.02 29.51 20.59
C LEU A 10 35.51 29.35 20.84
N THR A 11 34.90 30.30 21.55
CA THR A 11 33.46 30.28 21.86
C THR A 11 32.62 30.40 20.59
N SER A 12 33.03 31.24 19.63
CA SER A 12 32.34 31.39 18.35
C SER A 12 32.40 30.10 17.52
N PHE A 13 33.56 29.43 17.50
CA PHE A 13 33.72 28.16 16.80
C PHE A 13 32.87 27.04 17.43
N VAL A 14 32.87 26.93 18.76
CA VAL A 14 32.02 25.96 19.49
C VAL A 14 30.55 26.25 19.25
N ASN A 15 30.12 27.51 19.33
CA ASN A 15 28.74 27.91 19.10
C ASN A 15 28.29 27.62 17.65
N TRP A 16 29.15 27.88 16.66
CA TRP A 16 28.87 27.53 15.26
C TRP A 16 28.71 26.01 15.07
N LYS A 17 29.60 25.20 15.67
CA LYS A 17 29.52 23.74 15.61
C LYS A 17 28.24 23.21 16.28
N LEU A 18 27.83 23.80 17.42
CA LEU A 18 26.58 23.45 18.10
C LEU A 18 25.36 23.79 17.24
N LYS A 19 25.31 25.01 16.69
CA LYS A 19 24.21 25.44 15.80
C LYS A 19 24.12 24.59 14.53
N SER A 20 25.25 24.21 13.94
CA SER A 20 25.29 23.33 12.77
C SER A 20 24.76 21.93 13.10
N LYS A 21 25.15 21.36 14.25
CA LYS A 21 24.60 20.09 14.73
C LYS A 21 23.09 20.16 14.98
N GLU A 22 22.63 21.23 15.61
CA GLU A 22 21.20 21.44 15.88
C GLU A 22 20.40 21.55 14.57
N ALA A 23 20.89 22.35 13.61
CA ALA A 23 20.25 22.46 12.30
C ALA A 23 20.21 21.11 11.57
N HIS A 24 21.29 20.33 11.63
CA HIS A 24 21.32 18.98 11.06
C HIS A 24 20.31 18.05 11.72
N LEU A 25 20.24 18.05 13.06
CA LEU A 25 19.27 17.24 13.80
C LEU A 25 17.82 17.60 13.44
N ARG A 26 17.49 18.89 13.34
CA ARG A 26 16.15 19.33 12.92
C ARG A 26 15.77 18.89 11.51
N ILE A 27 16.74 18.82 10.59
CA ILE A 27 16.51 18.30 9.24
C ILE A 27 16.26 16.79 9.29
N LEU A 28 17.07 16.07 10.07
CA LEU A 28 16.89 14.63 10.25
C LEU A 28 15.54 14.29 10.88
N GLU A 29 15.10 15.05 11.88
CA GLU A 29 13.80 14.93 12.52
C GLU A 29 12.67 15.09 11.49
N LYS A 30 12.68 16.15 10.67
CA LYS A 30 11.68 16.35 9.62
C LYS A 30 11.65 15.23 8.58
N ILE A 31 12.81 14.72 8.19
CA ILE A 31 12.91 13.59 7.25
C ILE A 31 12.33 12.33 7.88
N PHE A 32 12.64 12.10 9.16
CA PHE A 32 12.14 10.98 9.92
C PHE A 32 10.61 11.05 10.04
N ASP A 33 10.05 12.19 10.41
CA ASP A 33 8.61 12.41 10.49
C ASP A 33 7.91 12.11 9.16
N LYS A 34 8.50 12.53 8.04
CA LYS A 34 7.95 12.25 6.70
C LYS A 34 7.99 10.77 6.35
N ARG A 35 9.04 10.06 6.73
CA ARG A 35 9.11 8.60 6.55
C ARG A 35 8.12 7.88 7.44
N LEU A 36 7.98 8.30 8.69
CA LEU A 36 7.02 7.75 9.63
C LEU A 36 5.59 7.88 9.09
N GLN A 37 5.21 9.12 8.72
CA GLN A 37 3.92 9.43 8.11
C GLN A 37 3.65 8.56 6.87
N ALA A 38 4.64 8.41 5.97
CA ALA A 38 4.48 7.60 4.77
C ALA A 38 4.17 6.12 5.07
N HIS A 39 4.81 5.53 6.09
CA HIS A 39 4.56 4.14 6.48
C HIS A 39 3.22 4.00 7.22
N GLU A 40 2.81 5.00 8.02
CA GLU A 40 1.47 5.03 8.63
C GLU A 40 0.35 5.10 7.58
N GLU A 41 0.52 5.91 6.54
CA GLU A 41 -0.41 5.98 5.41
C GLU A 41 -0.50 4.62 4.67
N VAL A 42 0.62 3.91 4.50
CA VAL A 42 0.61 2.54 3.95
C VAL A 42 -0.15 1.55 4.84
N LEU A 43 0.00 1.65 6.17
CA LEU A 43 -0.79 0.85 7.10
C LEU A 43 -2.29 1.16 6.98
N GLU A 44 -2.66 2.41 6.71
CA GLU A 44 -4.06 2.77 6.45
C GLU A 44 -4.61 2.06 5.20
N ILE A 45 -3.84 1.98 4.12
CA ILE A 45 -4.21 1.20 2.93
C ILE A 45 -4.38 -0.28 3.26
N SER A 46 -3.48 -0.87 4.05
CA SER A 46 -3.62 -2.27 4.48
C SER A 46 -4.92 -2.50 5.27
N ARG A 47 -5.29 -1.57 6.17
CA ARG A 47 -6.57 -1.64 6.90
C ARG A 47 -7.76 -1.54 5.96
N LEU A 48 -7.71 -0.65 4.99
CA LEU A 48 -8.77 -0.47 4.00
C LEU A 48 -8.98 -1.74 3.16
N LEU A 49 -7.89 -2.36 2.68
CA LEU A 49 -7.93 -3.64 1.96
C LEU A 49 -8.65 -4.73 2.77
N ARG A 50 -8.35 -4.85 4.07
CA ARG A 50 -8.94 -5.88 4.95
C ARG A 50 -10.36 -5.58 5.41
N THR A 51 -10.85 -4.37 5.17
CA THR A 51 -12.19 -3.97 5.62
C THR A 51 -13.24 -4.71 4.78
N THR A 52 -14.12 -5.46 5.44
CA THR A 52 -15.17 -6.25 4.78
C THR A 52 -16.56 -5.81 5.22
N VAL A 53 -17.55 -6.00 4.33
CA VAL A 53 -18.97 -5.83 4.61
C VAL A 53 -19.70 -7.17 4.49
N SER A 54 -20.79 -7.31 5.25
CA SER A 54 -21.64 -8.51 5.24
C SER A 54 -22.51 -8.58 4.00
N THR A 55 -22.65 -9.77 3.43
CA THR A 55 -23.67 -10.07 2.40
C THR A 55 -25.08 -10.21 2.99
N LYS A 56 -25.22 -10.18 4.33
CA LYS A 56 -26.43 -10.56 5.08
C LYS A 56 -26.84 -12.02 4.93
N SER A 57 -25.95 -12.87 4.43
CA SER A 57 -26.11 -14.32 4.33
C SER A 57 -25.12 -15.03 5.24
N ALA A 58 -25.47 -16.26 5.64
CA ALA A 58 -24.60 -17.15 6.40
C ALA A 58 -24.14 -18.33 5.52
N ASP A 59 -22.96 -18.88 5.80
CA ASP A 59 -22.47 -20.11 5.21
C ASP A 59 -23.07 -21.35 5.90
N GLU A 60 -22.68 -22.56 5.45
CA GLU A 60 -23.14 -23.84 6.02
C GLU A 60 -22.80 -24.01 7.52
N GLY A 61 -21.85 -23.22 8.03
CA GLY A 61 -21.44 -23.22 9.44
C GLY A 61 -22.03 -22.07 10.26
N ASP A 62 -23.09 -21.42 9.78
CA ASP A 62 -23.71 -20.23 10.38
C ASP A 62 -22.76 -19.02 10.51
N ASN A 63 -21.65 -18.99 9.75
CA ASN A 63 -20.75 -17.84 9.75
C ASN A 63 -21.23 -16.80 8.74
N VAL A 64 -21.14 -15.52 9.11
CA VAL A 64 -21.51 -14.42 8.23
C VAL A 64 -20.56 -14.35 7.04
N ILE A 65 -21.13 -14.42 5.84
CA ILE A 65 -20.37 -14.23 4.60
C ILE A 65 -20.09 -12.74 4.45
N THR A 66 -18.81 -12.41 4.23
CA THR A 66 -18.35 -11.03 4.03
C THR A 66 -17.45 -10.92 2.80
N TYR A 67 -17.37 -9.73 2.20
CA TYR A 67 -16.51 -9.42 1.06
C TYR A 67 -15.81 -8.06 1.24
N PRO A 68 -14.68 -7.81 0.56
CA PRO A 68 -13.95 -6.53 0.67
C PRO A 68 -14.79 -5.32 0.28
N VAL A 69 -14.79 -4.28 1.13
CA VAL A 69 -15.52 -3.02 0.89
C VAL A 69 -15.04 -2.33 -0.37
N ILE A 70 -13.73 -2.36 -0.60
CA ILE A 70 -13.09 -1.73 -1.76
C ILE A 70 -13.56 -2.27 -3.11
N ILE A 71 -14.28 -3.39 -3.16
CA ILE A 71 -14.82 -3.99 -4.39
C ILE A 71 -16.34 -4.21 -4.25
N SER A 72 -17.01 -3.36 -3.47
CA SER A 72 -18.45 -3.51 -3.21
C SER A 72 -19.34 -2.91 -4.30
N SER A 73 -18.81 -1.95 -5.05
CA SER A 73 -19.45 -1.32 -6.20
C SER A 73 -18.37 -0.74 -7.11
N ARG A 74 -18.77 -0.31 -8.32
CA ARG A 74 -17.87 0.42 -9.22
C ARG A 74 -17.30 1.69 -8.58
N GLU A 75 -18.14 2.44 -7.87
CA GLU A 75 -17.78 3.71 -7.24
C GLU A 75 -16.70 3.52 -6.16
N GLU A 76 -16.92 2.57 -5.26
CA GLU A 76 -15.99 2.26 -4.17
C GLU A 76 -14.62 1.79 -4.70
N PHE A 77 -14.64 0.99 -5.77
CA PHE A 77 -13.41 0.50 -6.39
C PHE A 77 -12.63 1.61 -7.10
N ASP A 78 -13.29 2.46 -7.88
CA ASP A 78 -12.65 3.60 -8.54
C ASP A 78 -12.11 4.61 -7.50
N GLN A 79 -12.85 4.85 -6.41
CA GLN A 79 -12.40 5.69 -5.30
C GLN A 79 -11.17 5.11 -4.62
N PHE A 80 -11.17 3.80 -4.36
CA PHE A 80 -10.02 3.10 -3.80
C PHE A 80 -8.79 3.21 -4.71
N ILE A 81 -8.93 2.94 -6.01
CA ILE A 81 -7.82 3.04 -6.98
C ILE A 81 -7.20 4.43 -6.98
N ARG A 82 -8.02 5.49 -7.02
CA ARG A 82 -7.53 6.88 -6.98
C ARG A 82 -6.74 7.16 -5.71
N ARG A 83 -7.32 6.83 -4.56
CA ARG A 83 -6.66 7.01 -3.25
C ARG A 83 -5.35 6.23 -3.17
N PHE A 84 -5.35 4.99 -3.65
CA PHE A 84 -4.18 4.13 -3.68
C PHE A 84 -3.05 4.77 -4.52
N TYR A 85 -3.34 5.24 -5.73
CA TYR A 85 -2.35 5.88 -6.59
C TYR A 85 -1.83 7.21 -6.05
N GLU A 86 -2.71 8.04 -5.50
CA GLU A 86 -2.30 9.30 -4.86
C GLU A 86 -1.31 9.05 -3.73
N LEU A 87 -1.63 8.10 -2.83
CA LEU A 87 -0.79 7.75 -1.71
C LEU A 87 0.54 7.16 -2.15
N VAL A 88 0.52 6.19 -3.07
CA VAL A 88 1.76 5.58 -3.58
C VAL A 88 2.64 6.65 -4.18
N ASN A 89 2.12 7.47 -5.11
CA ASN A 89 2.89 8.50 -5.80
C ASN A 89 3.49 9.53 -4.83
N TYR A 90 2.68 10.03 -3.89
CA TYR A 90 3.12 11.00 -2.89
C TYR A 90 4.21 10.45 -1.97
N ASN A 91 4.11 9.18 -1.60
CA ASN A 91 5.00 8.57 -0.61
C ASN A 91 6.18 7.79 -1.20
N THR A 92 6.23 7.57 -2.52
CA THR A 92 7.27 6.72 -3.15
C THR A 92 8.70 7.07 -2.72
N HIS A 93 9.02 8.33 -2.45
CA HIS A 93 10.37 8.74 -2.04
C HIS A 93 10.69 8.45 -0.57
N TRP A 94 9.66 8.31 0.27
CA TRP A 94 9.78 8.13 1.72
C TRP A 94 9.71 6.67 2.16
N LEU A 95 9.13 5.81 1.33
CA LEU A 95 8.96 4.39 1.61
C LEU A 95 10.25 3.59 1.44
N ASP A 96 10.38 2.51 2.20
CA ASP A 96 11.42 1.52 1.96
C ASP A 96 11.17 0.76 0.65
N ILE A 97 12.24 0.18 0.08
CA ILE A 97 12.17 -0.46 -1.23
C ILE A 97 11.26 -1.68 -1.23
N GLU A 98 11.24 -2.47 -0.15
CA GLU A 98 10.39 -3.66 -0.05
C GLU A 98 8.91 -3.26 0.05
N VAL A 99 8.58 -2.25 0.87
CA VAL A 99 7.22 -1.68 0.93
C VAL A 99 6.79 -1.18 -0.46
N PHE A 100 7.68 -0.47 -1.16
CA PHE A 100 7.37 0.04 -2.48
C PHE A 100 7.16 -1.08 -3.51
N ARG A 101 7.94 -2.16 -3.45
CA ARG A 101 7.73 -3.33 -4.31
C ARG A 101 6.40 -4.01 -4.04
N GLU A 102 6.01 -4.11 -2.77
CA GLU A 102 4.73 -4.71 -2.39
C GLU A 102 3.54 -3.87 -2.88
N LEU A 103 3.60 -2.55 -2.74
CA LEU A 103 2.60 -1.65 -3.30
C LEU A 103 2.51 -1.77 -4.83
N ASN A 104 3.65 -1.91 -5.53
CA ASN A 104 3.64 -2.14 -6.98
C ASN A 104 3.01 -3.50 -7.35
N PHE A 105 3.21 -4.54 -6.53
CA PHE A 105 2.56 -5.83 -6.74
C PHE A 105 1.05 -5.72 -6.54
N ILE A 106 0.61 -5.04 -5.48
CA ILE A 106 -0.81 -4.75 -5.23
C ILE A 106 -1.42 -3.94 -6.38
N GLN A 107 -0.70 -2.94 -6.90
CA GLN A 107 -1.12 -2.18 -8.08
C GLN A 107 -1.33 -3.08 -9.29
N ASP A 108 -0.35 -3.96 -9.59
CA ASP A 108 -0.46 -4.88 -10.73
C ASP A 108 -1.65 -5.85 -10.52
N TYR A 109 -1.92 -6.30 -9.29
CA TYR A 109 -3.08 -7.11 -8.96
C TYR A 109 -4.40 -6.35 -9.19
N ILE A 110 -4.55 -5.15 -8.62
CA ILE A 110 -5.75 -4.31 -8.75
C ILE A 110 -6.03 -3.99 -10.23
N ALA A 111 -4.99 -3.73 -11.03
CA ALA A 111 -5.15 -3.49 -12.46
C ALA A 111 -5.75 -4.69 -13.20
N ASN A 112 -5.43 -5.93 -12.81
CA ASN A 112 -6.05 -7.11 -13.38
C ASN A 112 -7.52 -7.26 -12.96
N VAL A 113 -7.84 -6.91 -11.71
CA VAL A 113 -9.23 -6.87 -11.23
C VAL A 113 -10.05 -5.83 -12.01
N ASP A 114 -9.51 -4.63 -12.24
CA ASP A 114 -10.17 -3.58 -13.03
C ASP A 114 -10.44 -4.01 -14.47
N ILE A 115 -9.50 -4.72 -15.10
CA ILE A 115 -9.71 -5.27 -16.46
C ILE A 115 -10.92 -6.22 -16.49
N LEU A 116 -11.07 -7.09 -15.48
CA LEU A 116 -12.18 -8.04 -15.40
C LEU A 116 -13.52 -7.36 -15.11
N LEU A 117 -13.50 -6.31 -14.29
CA LEU A 117 -14.70 -5.59 -13.86
C LEU A 117 -15.10 -4.43 -14.77
N LYS A 118 -14.32 -4.13 -15.80
CA LYS A 118 -14.43 -2.90 -16.62
C LYS A 118 -15.84 -2.58 -17.12
N GLU A 119 -16.61 -3.59 -17.53
CA GLU A 119 -17.98 -3.42 -18.05
C GLU A 119 -19.03 -4.12 -17.17
N SER A 120 -18.67 -4.61 -16.00
CA SER A 120 -19.53 -5.43 -15.15
C SER A 120 -20.48 -4.59 -14.30
N ASN A 121 -21.63 -5.15 -13.90
CA ASN A 121 -22.59 -4.49 -13.02
C ASN A 121 -22.22 -4.70 -11.53
N ASP A 122 -22.89 -4.00 -10.61
CA ASP A 122 -22.58 -4.07 -9.17
C ASP A 122 -22.76 -5.47 -8.55
N ASP A 123 -23.58 -6.34 -9.14
CA ASP A 123 -23.73 -7.71 -8.63
C ASP A 123 -22.53 -8.58 -9.00
N SER A 124 -21.95 -8.41 -10.20
CA SER A 124 -20.65 -9.01 -10.53
C SER A 124 -19.53 -8.53 -9.60
N PHE A 125 -19.54 -7.27 -9.16
CA PHE A 125 -18.53 -6.78 -8.22
C PHE A 125 -18.53 -7.62 -6.94
N LYS A 126 -19.70 -7.90 -6.36
CA LYS A 126 -19.83 -8.71 -5.15
C LYS A 126 -19.37 -10.16 -5.36
N GLU A 127 -19.79 -10.77 -6.47
CA GLU A 127 -19.41 -12.16 -6.78
C GLU A 127 -17.89 -12.31 -6.94
N VAL A 128 -17.27 -11.38 -7.67
CA VAL A 128 -15.81 -11.35 -7.83
C VAL A 128 -15.13 -11.07 -6.50
N ALA A 129 -15.64 -10.10 -5.72
CA ALA A 129 -15.12 -9.76 -4.41
C ALA A 129 -15.13 -10.93 -3.42
N LEU A 130 -16.12 -11.82 -3.50
CA LEU A 130 -16.18 -13.04 -2.70
C LEU A 130 -15.07 -14.02 -3.08
N ILE A 131 -14.84 -14.24 -4.38
CA ILE A 131 -13.80 -15.15 -4.89
C ILE A 131 -12.41 -14.68 -4.46
N ILE A 132 -12.14 -13.37 -4.59
CA ILE A 132 -10.81 -12.81 -4.34
C ILE A 132 -10.60 -12.30 -2.92
N LYS A 133 -11.53 -12.56 -2.00
CA LYS A 133 -11.47 -12.08 -0.63
C LYS A 133 -10.17 -12.47 0.06
N SER A 134 -9.76 -13.74 -0.06
CA SER A 134 -8.52 -14.25 0.53
C SER A 134 -7.31 -13.50 -0.02
N ASP A 135 -7.25 -13.31 -1.34
CA ASP A 135 -6.15 -12.59 -1.98
C ASP A 135 -5.99 -11.17 -1.41
N ILE A 136 -7.10 -10.43 -1.28
CA ILE A 136 -7.08 -9.06 -0.74
C ILE A 136 -6.61 -9.05 0.73
N ILE A 137 -7.06 -10.01 1.54
CA ILE A 137 -6.62 -10.13 2.95
C ILE A 137 -5.14 -10.48 3.04
N ASP A 138 -4.66 -11.40 2.20
CA ASP A 138 -3.26 -11.82 2.16
C ASP A 138 -2.34 -10.68 1.69
N LEU A 139 -2.77 -9.93 0.68
CA LEU A 139 -2.09 -8.71 0.23
C LEU A 139 -2.00 -7.66 1.35
N ALA A 140 -3.09 -7.46 2.09
CA ALA A 140 -3.12 -6.54 3.23
C ALA A 140 -2.14 -6.98 4.34
N ALA A 141 -2.15 -8.28 4.68
CA ALA A 141 -1.28 -8.85 5.71
C ALA A 141 0.20 -8.76 5.31
N SER A 142 0.53 -9.13 4.07
CA SER A 142 1.89 -9.00 3.51
C SER A 142 2.38 -7.55 3.54
N LEU A 143 1.53 -6.60 3.13
CA LEU A 143 1.86 -5.18 3.18
C LEU A 143 2.07 -4.67 4.61
N GLU A 144 1.24 -5.12 5.56
CA GLU A 144 1.39 -4.78 6.98
C GLU A 144 2.71 -5.33 7.54
N GLU A 145 3.03 -6.60 7.32
CA GLU A 145 4.25 -7.23 7.81
C GLU A 145 5.53 -6.55 7.28
N ILE A 146 5.58 -6.28 5.97
CA ILE A 146 6.72 -5.60 5.35
C ILE A 146 6.85 -4.17 5.88
N THR A 147 5.72 -3.49 6.10
CA THR A 147 5.69 -2.14 6.69
C THR A 147 6.12 -2.15 8.15
N MET A 148 5.71 -3.14 8.96
CA MET A 148 6.11 -3.26 10.36
C MET A 148 7.61 -3.50 10.52
N THR A 149 8.26 -4.12 9.54
CA THR A 149 9.73 -4.25 9.53
C THR A 149 10.44 -2.90 9.58
N PHE A 150 9.87 -1.84 8.98
CA PHE A 150 10.41 -0.48 9.11
C PHE A 150 10.36 0.01 10.57
N PHE A 151 9.23 -0.18 11.24
CA PHE A 151 9.04 0.23 12.64
C PHE A 151 9.93 -0.55 13.61
N ASP A 152 10.18 -1.82 13.35
CA ASP A 152 10.99 -2.66 14.23
C ASP A 152 12.49 -2.37 14.13
N LYS A 153 12.99 -2.12 12.91
CA LYS A 153 14.44 -2.12 12.62
C LYS A 153 14.93 -0.82 12.04
N ASP A 154 14.25 -0.29 11.03
CA ASP A 154 14.74 0.86 10.26
C ASP A 154 14.37 2.21 10.89
N ILE A 155 13.45 2.25 11.87
CA ILE A 155 13.08 3.47 12.60
C ILE A 155 14.28 4.10 13.32
N TYR A 156 15.19 3.26 13.83
CA TYR A 156 16.40 3.72 14.53
C TYR A 156 17.56 4.04 13.59
N ALA A 157 17.47 3.63 12.32
CA ALA A 157 18.50 3.82 11.31
C ALA A 157 18.12 4.99 10.39
N ILE A 158 18.42 6.22 10.80
CA ILE A 158 18.29 7.42 9.97
C ILE A 158 19.38 7.43 8.89
N LYS A 159 19.34 6.48 7.96
CA LYS A 159 20.14 6.49 6.74
C LYS A 159 19.25 6.92 5.62
N ILE A 160 19.54 8.10 5.04
CA ILE A 160 18.95 8.55 3.79
C ILE A 160 19.49 7.62 2.68
N LYS A 161 18.84 6.47 2.49
CA LYS A 161 19.22 5.50 1.45
C LYS A 161 18.71 6.06 0.12
N THR A 162 19.62 6.36 -0.80
CA THR A 162 19.24 6.61 -2.20
C THR A 162 18.75 5.29 -2.80
N LYS A 163 17.52 5.27 -3.34
CA LYS A 163 16.91 4.09 -3.96
C LYS A 163 17.65 3.72 -5.25
N LYS A 164 18.78 3.01 -5.14
CA LYS A 164 19.51 2.44 -6.29
C LYS A 164 18.92 1.11 -6.78
N GLN A 165 17.88 0.62 -6.10
CA GLN A 165 17.29 -0.69 -6.37
C GLN A 165 16.03 -0.58 -7.23
N HIS A 166 15.74 -1.64 -8.00
CA HIS A 166 14.55 -1.71 -8.84
C HIS A 166 13.26 -1.74 -8.02
N HIS A 167 12.28 -0.93 -8.42
CA HIS A 167 11.04 -0.66 -7.68
C HIS A 167 9.99 -1.77 -7.78
N LYS A 168 10.07 -2.63 -8.81
CA LYS A 168 9.25 -3.85 -8.89
C LYS A 168 10.07 -5.09 -8.54
N TYR A 169 9.38 -6.14 -8.07
CA TYR A 169 9.92 -7.48 -8.04
C TYR A 169 10.39 -7.94 -9.43
N LYS A 170 11.23 -8.98 -9.47
CA LYS A 170 11.60 -9.60 -10.74
C LYS A 170 10.34 -10.14 -11.42
N ARG A 171 10.24 -9.98 -12.74
CA ARG A 171 9.07 -10.42 -13.52
C ARG A 171 8.66 -11.87 -13.22
N THR A 172 9.63 -12.78 -13.12
CA THR A 172 9.39 -14.19 -12.80
C THR A 172 8.73 -14.38 -11.42
N GLN A 173 9.13 -13.58 -10.43
CA GLN A 173 8.52 -13.58 -9.10
C GLN A 173 7.11 -12.99 -9.13
N THR A 174 6.91 -11.87 -9.83
CA THR A 174 5.58 -11.25 -9.98
C THR A 174 4.59 -12.22 -10.61
N ILE A 175 4.96 -12.82 -11.75
CA ILE A 175 4.11 -13.79 -12.47
C ILE A 175 3.80 -14.98 -11.55
N LYS A 176 4.82 -15.57 -10.90
CA LYS A 176 4.61 -16.69 -9.99
C LYS A 176 3.62 -16.36 -8.87
N ARG A 177 3.74 -15.16 -8.26
CA ARG A 177 2.83 -14.71 -7.21
C ARG A 177 1.42 -14.47 -7.75
N LEU A 178 1.27 -13.79 -8.88
CA LEU A 178 -0.05 -13.58 -9.51
C LEU A 178 -0.74 -14.91 -9.82
N HIS A 179 -0.05 -15.87 -10.43
CA HIS A 179 -0.64 -17.19 -10.72
C HIS A 179 -1.01 -18.01 -9.47
N SER A 180 -0.51 -17.64 -8.29
CA SER A 180 -0.88 -18.29 -7.03
C SER A 180 -2.11 -17.70 -6.37
N THR A 181 -2.62 -16.56 -6.84
CA THR A 181 -3.81 -15.91 -6.29
C THR A 181 -5.09 -16.57 -6.81
N GLU A 182 -6.17 -16.48 -6.04
CA GLU A 182 -7.50 -16.93 -6.44
C GLU A 182 -8.03 -16.21 -7.68
N LEU A 183 -7.66 -14.94 -7.89
CA LEU A 183 -7.96 -14.20 -9.12
C LEU A 183 -7.51 -14.95 -10.39
N PHE A 184 -6.27 -15.44 -10.43
CA PHE A 184 -5.74 -16.10 -11.62
C PHE A 184 -6.11 -17.59 -11.68
N LYS A 185 -6.28 -18.25 -10.53
CA LYS A 185 -6.76 -19.64 -10.50
C LYS A 185 -8.19 -19.77 -11.02
N ASN A 186 -9.04 -18.78 -10.72
CA ASN A 186 -10.45 -18.77 -11.07
C ASN A 186 -10.74 -17.77 -12.20
N TRP A 187 -9.75 -17.45 -13.03
CA TRP A 187 -9.86 -16.40 -14.07
C TRP A 187 -11.07 -16.61 -14.98
N SER A 188 -11.25 -17.82 -15.51
CA SER A 188 -12.36 -18.13 -16.42
C SER A 188 -13.73 -18.06 -15.74
N GLU A 189 -13.83 -18.48 -14.47
CA GLU A 189 -15.08 -18.39 -13.70
C GLU A 189 -15.46 -16.93 -13.44
N ILE A 190 -14.46 -16.10 -13.09
CA ILE A 190 -14.64 -14.67 -12.85
C ILE A 190 -15.05 -13.96 -14.15
N GLU A 191 -14.44 -14.31 -15.28
CA GLU A 191 -14.79 -13.76 -16.59
C GLU A 191 -16.22 -14.13 -16.99
N GLU A 192 -16.63 -15.38 -16.81
CA GLU A 192 -18.01 -15.83 -17.08
C GLU A 192 -19.04 -15.08 -16.21
N LYS A 193 -18.79 -14.93 -14.91
CA LYS A 193 -19.63 -14.16 -13.98
C LYS A 193 -19.67 -12.67 -14.30
N ALA A 194 -18.55 -12.12 -14.77
CA ALA A 194 -18.47 -10.74 -15.23
C ALA A 194 -19.26 -10.53 -16.55
N GLU A 195 -19.28 -11.52 -17.45
CA GLU A 195 -19.97 -11.44 -18.74
C GLU A 195 -21.48 -11.75 -18.66
N HIS A 196 -21.89 -12.74 -17.88
CA HIS A 196 -23.29 -13.15 -17.75
C HIS A 196 -24.17 -11.97 -17.30
N ASN A 197 -23.69 -11.25 -16.29
CA ASN A 197 -24.39 -10.11 -15.69
C ASN A 197 -24.35 -8.84 -16.57
N ARG A 198 -23.42 -8.76 -17.55
CA ARG A 198 -23.45 -7.72 -18.61
C ARG A 198 -24.63 -7.91 -19.56
N ALA A 199 -24.97 -9.17 -19.86
CA ALA A 199 -26.06 -9.49 -20.79
C ALA A 199 -27.44 -9.20 -20.16
N ASP A 200 -27.58 -9.43 -18.86
CA ASP A 200 -28.84 -9.20 -18.15
C ASP A 200 -29.11 -7.71 -17.86
N GLY A 201 -28.08 -6.93 -17.54
CA GLY A 201 -28.21 -5.47 -17.35
C GLY A 201 -28.57 -4.68 -18.62
N ARG A 202 -28.47 -5.27 -19.81
CA ARG A 202 -28.93 -4.66 -21.08
C ARG A 202 -30.40 -4.94 -21.40
N ARG A 203 -31.08 -5.77 -20.60
CA ARG A 203 -32.49 -6.16 -20.80
C ARG A 203 -33.46 -5.46 -19.84
N SER A 204 -32.95 -4.73 -18.85
CA SER A 204 -33.70 -3.86 -17.93
C SER A 204 -33.67 -2.40 -18.38
#